data_AF-A0AAU9T9L4-F1
#
_entry.id   AF-A0AAU9T9L4-F1
#
_cell.length_a   1.000
_cell.length_b   1.000
_cell.length_c   1.000
_cell.angle_alpha   90.00
_cell.angle_beta   90.00
_cell.angle_gamma   90.00
#
_symmetry.space_group_name_H-M   'P 1'
#
loop_
_entity.id
_entity.type
_entity.pdbx_description
1 polymer ?
#
loop_
_entity_poly.entity_id
_entity_poly.type
_entity_poly.pdbx_seq_one_letter_code
_entity_poly.pdbx_strand_id
1 'polypeptide(L)'
;MCGIFAYLNYNVSRERRYVLEVLFNGLRRLEYRGYDSAGISIDSSFPHPSIAGRPDGVSSDSPPPLVFRQEGNIESLVKSVYQGIFSSISRLSLLYIGT
;
A
#
# COMPACT_ATOMS: atom_id res chain seq x y z
N MET A 1 5.00 -22.35 2.66
CA MET A 1 5.97 -21.94 1.62
C MET A 1 5.86 -20.43 1.46
N CYS A 2 6.87 -19.70 0.97
CA CYS A 2 6.76 -18.25 0.77
C CYS A 2 7.00 -17.85 -0.69
N GLY A 3 6.49 -16.70 -1.09
CA GLY A 3 6.65 -16.11 -2.41
C GLY A 3 6.83 -14.60 -2.30
N ILE A 4 7.80 -14.05 -3.03
CA ILE A 4 8.10 -12.62 -3.05
C ILE A 4 7.96 -12.13 -4.49
N PHE A 5 7.27 -11.00 -4.66
CA PHE A 5 7.13 -10.29 -5.91
C PHE A 5 7.22 -8.78 -5.65
N ALA A 6 7.96 -8.06 -6.48
CA ALA A 6 8.13 -6.62 -6.36
C ALA A 6 8.04 -5.96 -7.75
N TYR A 7 7.53 -4.73 -7.77
CA TYR A 7 7.46 -3.89 -8.95
C TYR A 7 8.09 -2.54 -8.64
N LEU A 8 9.06 -2.13 -9.46
CA LEU A 8 9.75 -0.84 -9.38
C LEU A 8 9.59 -0.11 -10.71
N ASN A 9 8.99 1.08 -10.69
CA ASN A 9 8.98 2.00 -11.81
C ASN A 9 9.96 3.14 -11.55
N TYR A 10 10.84 3.42 -12.51
CA TYR A 10 11.80 4.52 -12.43
C TYR A 10 11.64 5.44 -13.62
N ASN A 11 11.50 6.74 -13.34
CA ASN A 11 11.29 7.79 -14.35
C ASN A 11 10.12 7.51 -15.32
N VAL A 12 9.09 6.80 -14.84
CA VAL A 12 7.86 6.51 -15.58
C VAL A 12 6.69 6.74 -14.65
N SER A 13 5.79 7.65 -15.04
CA SER A 13 4.55 7.89 -14.31
C SER A 13 3.61 6.69 -14.48
N ARG A 14 3.11 6.19 -13.35
CA ARG A 14 2.16 5.08 -13.30
C ARG A 14 1.09 5.39 -12.27
N GLU A 15 -0.14 5.07 -12.62
CA GLU A 15 -1.25 5.17 -11.68
C GLU A 15 -1.11 4.10 -10.58
N ARG A 16 -1.53 4.43 -9.36
CA ARG A 16 -1.53 3.48 -8.23
C ARG A 16 -2.34 2.22 -8.55
N ARG A 17 -3.45 2.34 -9.30
CA ARG A 17 -4.25 1.20 -9.75
C ARG A 17 -3.43 0.21 -10.59
N TYR A 18 -2.63 0.72 -11.52
CA TYR A 18 -1.76 -0.10 -12.36
C TYR A 18 -0.70 -0.83 -11.51
N VAL A 19 -0.06 -0.11 -10.57
CA VAL A 19 0.91 -0.72 -9.65
C VAL A 19 0.27 -1.86 -8.85
N LEU A 20 -0.92 -1.64 -8.30
CA LEU A 20 -1.67 -2.66 -7.56
C LEU A 20 -1.99 -3.88 -8.43
N GLU A 21 -2.45 -3.66 -9.67
CA GLU A 21 -2.76 -4.74 -10.61
C GLU A 21 -1.53 -5.60 -10.92
N VAL A 22 -0.37 -4.97 -11.17
CA VAL A 22 0.89 -5.69 -11.39
C VAL A 22 1.27 -6.51 -10.15
N LEU A 23 1.19 -5.94 -8.95
CA LEU A 23 1.48 -6.63 -7.69
C LEU A 23 0.57 -7.85 -7.49
N PHE A 24 -0.75 -7.68 -7.62
CA PHE A 24 -1.70 -8.78 -7.46
C PHE A 24 -1.52 -9.87 -8.50
N ASN A 25 -1.27 -9.52 -9.76
CA ASN A 25 -1.01 -10.50 -10.81
C ASN A 25 0.30 -11.26 -10.58
N GLY A 26 1.33 -10.59 -10.04
CA GLY A 26 2.57 -11.25 -9.62
C GLY A 26 2.34 -12.24 -8.47
N LEU A 27 1.58 -11.85 -7.45
CA LEU A 27 1.25 -12.72 -6.31
C LEU A 27 0.39 -13.93 -6.70
N ARG A 28 -0.61 -13.75 -7.58
CA ARG A 28 -1.43 -14.87 -8.12
C ARG A 28 -0.58 -15.95 -8.79
N ARG A 29 0.51 -15.56 -9.46
CA ARG A 29 1.45 -16.53 -10.07
C ARG A 29 2.23 -17.34 -9.03
N LEU A 30 2.22 -16.94 -7.77
CA LEU A 30 2.88 -17.64 -6.66
C LEU A 30 1.89 -18.47 -5.82
N GLU A 31 0.59 -18.38 -6.09
CA GLU A 31 -0.50 -19.04 -5.34
C GLU A 31 -0.39 -20.57 -5.33
N TYR A 32 0.15 -21.17 -6.40
CA TYR A 32 0.40 -22.61 -6.47
C TYR A 32 1.36 -23.15 -5.38
N ARG A 33 2.17 -22.29 -4.75
CA ARG A 33 3.12 -22.67 -3.69
C ARG A 33 2.45 -22.88 -2.33
N GLY A 34 1.24 -22.35 -2.15
CA GLY A 34 0.52 -22.38 -0.89
C GLY A 34 1.08 -21.41 0.16
N TYR A 35 0.18 -20.65 0.75
CA TYR A 35 0.42 -19.76 1.90
C TYR A 35 -0.87 -19.65 2.73
N ASP A 36 -0.72 -19.25 3.97
CA ASP A 36 -1.79 -18.97 4.95
C ASP A 36 -2.19 -17.50 4.96
N SER A 37 -1.34 -16.62 4.44
CA SER A 37 -1.51 -15.17 4.45
C SER A 37 -0.76 -14.50 3.29
N ALA A 38 -1.15 -13.27 2.97
CA ALA A 38 -0.50 -12.45 1.97
C ALA A 38 -0.47 -10.97 2.40
N GLY A 39 0.43 -10.20 1.79
CA GLY A 39 0.49 -8.75 2.02
C GLY A 39 1.18 -7.99 0.90
N ILE A 40 0.91 -6.69 0.84
CA ILE A 40 1.56 -5.75 -0.06
C ILE A 40 1.94 -4.47 0.70
N SER A 41 2.98 -3.81 0.22
CA SER A 41 3.41 -2.49 0.68
C SER A 41 3.51 -1.57 -0.52
N ILE A 42 2.92 -0.38 -0.43
CA ILE A 42 2.96 0.65 -1.48
C ILE A 42 3.24 2.02 -0.88
N ASP A 43 3.72 2.97 -1.68
CA ASP A 43 3.91 4.33 -1.21
C ASP A 43 2.58 4.95 -0.76
N SER A 44 2.63 5.79 0.28
CA SER A 44 1.49 6.61 0.69
C SER A 44 1.48 7.92 -0.11
N SER A 45 0.28 8.44 -0.38
CA SER A 45 0.10 9.71 -1.09
C SER A 45 -0.08 10.89 -0.14
N PHE A 46 0.07 10.67 1.16
CA PHE A 46 -0.30 11.64 2.18
C PHE A 46 0.90 12.49 2.55
N PRO A 47 0.78 13.82 2.51
CA PRO A 47 1.79 14.69 3.09
C PRO A 47 1.91 14.34 4.58
N HIS A 48 3.11 14.02 5.04
CA HIS A 48 3.37 14.05 6.47
C HIS A 48 3.12 15.47 6.99
N PRO A 49 2.38 15.66 8.10
CA PRO A 49 2.51 16.91 8.83
C PRO A 49 3.98 17.00 9.24
N SER A 50 4.69 17.97 8.68
CA SER A 50 6.09 18.23 8.98
C SER A 50 6.21 18.43 10.48
N ILE A 51 6.77 17.44 11.19
CA ILE A 51 7.17 17.61 12.57
C ILE A 51 8.42 18.50 12.51
N ALA A 52 8.19 19.81 12.46
CA ALA A 52 9.23 20.82 12.57
C ALA A 52 9.92 20.63 13.93
N GLY A 53 11.09 20.00 13.96
CA GLY A 53 11.92 19.95 15.17
C GLY A 53 12.60 18.63 15.53
N ARG A 54 12.84 17.68 14.61
CA ARG A 54 13.78 16.57 14.90
C ARG A 54 15.22 17.02 14.60
N PRO A 55 16.13 17.05 15.60
CA PRO A 55 17.51 17.53 15.44
C PRO A 55 18.43 16.53 14.75
N ASP A 56 17.97 15.31 14.47
CA ASP A 56 18.75 14.28 13.80
C ASP A 56 18.50 14.37 12.29
N GLY A 57 19.50 14.86 11.54
CA GLY A 57 19.45 15.19 10.10
C GLY A 57 19.23 14.05 9.11
N VAL A 58 18.36 13.09 9.44
CA VAL A 58 17.81 12.09 8.51
C VAL A 58 16.37 12.47 8.22
N SER A 59 16.18 13.37 7.25
CA SER A 59 14.88 13.73 6.70
C SER A 59 14.38 12.57 5.83
N SER A 60 13.85 11.51 6.45
CA SER A 60 12.91 10.62 5.78
C SER A 60 11.58 11.37 5.63
N ASP A 61 11.59 12.44 4.82
CA ASP A 61 10.42 13.28 4.50
C ASP A 61 9.36 12.50 3.69
N SER A 62 9.69 11.28 3.27
CA SER A 62 8.75 10.38 2.63
C SER A 62 7.74 9.82 3.64
N PRO A 63 6.43 9.88 3.32
CA PRO A 63 5.40 9.28 4.15
C PRO A 63 5.59 7.77 4.28
N PRO A 64 5.29 7.16 5.45
CA PRO A 64 5.47 5.73 5.66
C PRO A 64 4.66 4.98 4.62
N PRO A 65 5.16 3.82 4.14
CA PRO A 65 4.44 3.05 3.16
C PRO A 65 3.10 2.56 3.74
N LEU A 66 2.08 2.47 2.88
CA LEU A 66 0.83 1.80 3.20
C LEU A 66 1.06 0.29 3.11
N VAL A 67 0.91 -0.38 4.25
CA VAL A 67 1.09 -1.83 4.37
C VAL A 67 -0.27 -2.50 4.58
N PHE A 68 -0.59 -3.45 3.71
CA PHE A 68 -1.80 -4.27 3.80
C PHE A 68 -1.38 -5.72 4.05
N ARG A 69 -1.97 -6.35 5.06
CA ARG A 69 -1.76 -7.76 5.42
C ARG A 69 -3.12 -8.41 5.60
N GLN A 70 -3.27 -9.62 5.07
CA GLN A 70 -4.54 -10.33 5.10
C GLN A 70 -4.30 -11.84 5.19
N GLU A 71 -4.98 -12.49 6.14
CA GLU A 71 -5.07 -13.95 6.18
C GLU A 71 -5.91 -14.47 5.00
N GLY A 72 -5.54 -15.63 4.48
CA GLY A 72 -6.19 -16.28 3.35
C GLY A 72 -5.50 -16.04 2.00
N ASN A 73 -6.29 -16.17 0.92
CA ASN A 73 -5.81 -16.16 -0.45
C ASN A 73 -5.61 -14.74 -1.03
N ILE A 74 -5.11 -14.61 -2.28
CA ILE A 74 -4.92 -13.27 -2.90
C ILE A 74 -6.24 -12.51 -3.00
N GLU A 75 -7.36 -13.18 -3.28
CA GLU A 75 -8.65 -12.51 -3.40
C GLU A 75 -9.11 -11.85 -2.09
N SER A 76 -8.86 -12.48 -0.93
CA SER A 76 -9.08 -11.86 0.38
C SER A 76 -8.25 -10.58 0.53
N LEU A 77 -6.96 -10.61 0.14
CA LEU A 77 -6.08 -9.44 0.19
C LEU A 77 -6.57 -8.33 -0.74
N VAL A 78 -6.95 -8.66 -1.97
CA VAL A 78 -7.47 -7.70 -2.96
C VAL A 78 -8.69 -6.97 -2.40
N LYS A 79 -9.65 -7.71 -1.83
CA LYS A 79 -10.84 -7.14 -1.20
C LYS A 79 -10.48 -6.21 -0.05
N SER A 80 -9.58 -6.64 0.83
CA SER A 80 -9.10 -5.86 1.99
C SER A 80 -8.44 -4.55 1.57
N VAL A 81 -7.60 -4.57 0.53
CA VAL A 81 -6.94 -3.37 0.00
C VAL A 81 -7.95 -2.36 -0.54
N TYR A 82 -8.90 -2.79 -1.37
CA TYR A 82 -9.91 -1.88 -1.92
C TYR A 82 -10.85 -1.31 -0.85
N GLN A 83 -11.22 -2.11 0.15
CA GLN A 83 -12.01 -1.64 1.30
C GLN A 83 -11.22 -0.66 2.19
N GLY A 84 -9.92 -0.94 2.42
CA GLY A 84 -9.03 -0.08 3.19
C GLY A 84 -8.83 1.29 2.53
N ILE A 85 -8.55 1.30 1.21
CA ILE A 85 -8.42 2.54 0.43
C ILE A 85 -9.71 3.37 0.49
N PHE A 86 -10.86 2.73 0.30
CA PHE A 86 -12.17 3.40 0.39
C PHE A 86 -12.38 4.02 1.78
N SER A 87 -12.09 3.26 2.84
CA SER A 87 -12.23 3.73 4.23
C SER A 87 -11.33 4.91 4.55
N SER A 88 -10.10 4.92 4.03
CA SER A 88 -9.17 6.05 4.19
C SER A 88 -9.68 7.32 3.49
N ILE A 89 -10.25 7.19 2.28
CA ILE A 89 -10.84 8.32 1.55
C ILE A 89 -12.05 8.89 2.31
N SER A 90 -12.95 8.03 2.79
CA SER A 90 -14.14 8.47 3.54
C SER A 90 -13.81 9.14 4.88
N ARG A 91 -12.78 8.65 5.59
CA ARG A 91 -12.30 9.32 6.81
C ARG A 91 -11.73 10.70 6.51
N LEU A 92 -11.00 10.85 5.41
CA LEU A 92 -10.47 12.16 5.00
C LEU A 92 -11.58 13.15 4.62
N SER A 93 -12.61 12.72 3.88
CA SER A 93 -13.71 13.63 3.51
C SER A 93 -14.48 14.12 4.74
N LEU A 94 -14.67 13.25 5.75
CA LEU A 94 -15.25 13.65 7.03
C LEU A 94 -14.36 14.64 7.82
N LEU A 95 -13.03 14.47 7.78
CA LEU A 95 -12.09 15.42 8.38
C LEU A 95 -12.06 16.78 7.69
N TYR A 96 -12.36 16.85 6.38
CA TYR A 96 -12.29 18.09 5.60
C TYR A 96 -13.61 18.89 5.56
N ILE A 97 -14.74 18.27 5.91
CA ILE A 97 -16.06 18.93 5.96
C ILE A 97 -16.36 19.49 7.37
N GLY A 98 -15.47 19.24 8.35
CA GLY A 98 -15.66 19.58 9.76
C GLY A 98 -14.98 20.86 10.28
N THR A 99 -14.57 21.80 9.42
CA THR A 99 -14.02 23.12 9.80
C THR A 99 -14.72 24.22 9.03
#